data_AF-A0A2K1DVV1-F1
#
_entry.id   AF-A0A2K1DVV1-F1
#
_cell.length_a   1.000
_cell.length_b   1.000
_cell.length_c   1.000
_cell.angle_alpha   90.00
_cell.angle_beta   90.00
_cell.angle_gamma   90.00
#
_symmetry.space_group_name_H-M   'P 1'
#
loop_
_entity.id
_entity.type
_entity.pdbx_description
1 polymer ?
#
loop_
_entity_poly.entity_id
_entity_poly.type
_entity_poly.pdbx_seq_one_letter_code
_entity_poly.pdbx_strand_id
1 'polypeptide(L)'
;MKYIIKFLLLACLIVSCSNQEKRIVLLENELNIDLGENYEVVKDEDKSNNGFESDYTLNINIKLNKAELDRIINQIESEPYFDQLKRFRSERGRYQIAGNENMEFFKLVSDSLLKTKYRGSWFRTDYGFEFLDMQDGYEPIEAEIHLKERILKFEFNHL
;
A
#
# COMPACT_ATOMS: atom_id res chain seq x y z
N MET A 1 9.17 -28.92 -31.19
CA MET A 1 9.95 -28.00 -30.31
C MET A 1 9.50 -26.54 -30.37
N LYS A 2 9.40 -25.87 -31.54
CA LYS A 2 8.98 -24.44 -31.61
C LYS A 2 7.61 -24.13 -30.96
N TYR A 3 6.64 -25.04 -31.06
CA TYR A 3 5.31 -24.87 -30.45
C TYR A 3 5.28 -25.08 -28.93
N ILE A 4 6.15 -25.96 -28.40
CA ILE A 4 6.25 -26.24 -26.96
C ILE A 4 6.85 -25.04 -26.22
N ILE A 5 7.88 -24.40 -26.80
CA ILE A 5 8.50 -23.20 -26.24
C ILE A 5 7.52 -22.02 -26.23
N LYS A 6 6.73 -21.84 -27.31
CA LYS A 6 5.66 -20.82 -27.34
C LYS A 6 4.59 -21.07 -26.27
N PHE A 7 4.21 -22.33 -26.06
CA PHE A 7 3.21 -22.68 -25.06
C PHE A 7 3.72 -22.46 -23.62
N LEU A 8 4.99 -22.79 -23.36
CA LEU A 8 5.64 -22.54 -22.06
C LEU A 8 5.80 -21.05 -21.76
N LEU A 9 6.21 -20.25 -22.74
CA LEU A 9 6.29 -18.79 -22.60
C LEU A 9 4.91 -18.17 -22.35
N LEU A 10 3.88 -18.64 -23.06
CA LEU A 10 2.51 -18.16 -22.87
C LEU A 10 1.97 -18.54 -21.50
N ALA A 11 2.22 -19.77 -21.02
CA ALA A 11 1.83 -20.21 -19.68
C ALA A 11 2.52 -19.40 -18.57
N CYS A 12 3.83 -19.11 -18.70
CA CYS A 12 4.55 -18.27 -17.74
C CYS A 12 4.00 -16.82 -17.71
N LEU A 13 3.66 -16.25 -18.87
CA LEU A 13 3.08 -14.91 -18.95
C LEU A 13 1.70 -14.84 -18.28
N ILE A 14 0.84 -15.85 -18.49
CA ILE A 14 -0.50 -15.91 -17.90
C ILE A 14 -0.43 -16.04 -16.37
N VAL A 15 0.45 -16.91 -15.85
CA VAL A 15 0.63 -17.08 -14.40
C VAL A 15 1.21 -15.80 -13.76
N SER A 16 2.18 -15.16 -14.42
CA SER A 16 2.75 -13.89 -13.95
C SER A 16 1.71 -12.77 -13.88
N CYS A 17 0.85 -12.63 -14.90
CA CYS A 17 -0.23 -11.63 -14.89
C CYS A 17 -1.24 -11.93 -13.76
N SER A 18 -1.59 -13.21 -13.54
CA SER A 18 -2.53 -13.60 -12.49
C SER A 18 -2.03 -13.31 -11.07
N ASN A 19 -0.71 -13.32 -10.85
CA ASN A 19 -0.12 -12.97 -9.57
C ASN A 19 -0.03 -11.45 -9.37
N GLN A 20 0.32 -10.71 -10.44
CA GLN A 20 0.30 -9.26 -10.41
C GLN A 20 -1.11 -8.73 -10.09
N GLU A 21 -2.15 -9.24 -10.76
CA GLU A 21 -3.54 -8.86 -10.47
C GLU A 21 -3.93 -9.07 -9.01
N LYS A 22 -3.56 -10.20 -8.40
CA LYS A 22 -3.81 -10.46 -6.96
C LYS A 22 -3.09 -9.47 -6.05
N ARG A 23 -1.84 -9.12 -6.39
CA ARG A 23 -1.02 -8.15 -5.64
C ARG A 23 -1.62 -6.74 -5.73
N ILE A 24 -2.17 -6.38 -6.89
CA ILE A 24 -2.91 -5.13 -7.07
C ILE A 24 -4.19 -5.13 -6.22
N VAL A 25 -4.98 -6.20 -6.27
CA VAL A 25 -6.20 -6.33 -5.45
C VAL A 25 -5.88 -6.25 -3.96
N LEU A 26 -4.77 -6.85 -3.52
CA LEU A 26 -4.28 -6.71 -2.14
C LEU A 26 -4.02 -5.24 -1.82
N LEU A 27 -3.21 -4.54 -2.64
CA LEU A 27 -2.92 -3.12 -2.46
C LEU A 27 -4.21 -2.27 -2.38
N GLU A 28 -5.15 -2.46 -3.31
CA GLU A 28 -6.42 -1.72 -3.34
C GLU A 28 -7.25 -1.95 -2.07
N ASN A 29 -7.32 -3.19 -1.60
CA ASN A 29 -8.05 -3.55 -0.39
C ASN A 29 -7.39 -2.97 0.87
N GLU A 30 -6.07 -3.14 1.01
CA GLU A 30 -5.34 -2.72 2.21
C GLU A 30 -5.28 -1.19 2.34
N LEU A 31 -5.14 -0.48 1.21
CA LEU A 31 -5.15 0.99 1.18
C LEU A 31 -6.55 1.59 1.05
N ASN A 32 -7.57 0.76 0.82
CA ASN A 32 -8.95 1.14 0.54
C ASN A 32 -9.08 2.16 -0.61
N ILE A 33 -8.31 1.98 -1.69
CA ILE A 33 -8.35 2.81 -2.90
C ILE A 33 -8.72 1.97 -4.13
N ASP A 34 -9.39 2.60 -5.09
CA ASP A 34 -9.54 2.09 -6.46
C ASP A 34 -8.51 2.77 -7.36
N LEU A 35 -7.61 1.97 -7.98
CA LEU A 35 -6.56 2.42 -8.90
C LEU A 35 -7.05 2.63 -10.33
N GLY A 36 -8.12 1.94 -10.71
CA GLY A 36 -8.81 2.09 -11.99
C GLY A 36 -8.22 1.23 -13.07
N GLU A 37 -8.45 1.60 -14.32
CA GLU A 37 -8.08 0.76 -15.45
C GLU A 37 -6.76 1.21 -16.11
N ASN A 38 -6.34 2.46 -15.90
CA ASN A 38 -5.29 3.08 -16.70
C ASN A 38 -4.05 3.44 -15.86
N TYR A 39 -3.38 2.42 -15.32
CA TYR A 39 -2.12 2.54 -14.60
C TYR A 39 -1.02 1.64 -15.19
N GLU A 40 0.23 1.94 -14.85
CA GLU A 40 1.40 1.16 -15.26
C GLU A 40 2.14 0.66 -14.01
N VAL A 41 2.28 -0.66 -13.85
CA VAL A 41 3.11 -1.22 -12.78
C VAL A 41 4.58 -1.15 -13.20
N VAL A 42 5.36 -0.29 -12.54
CA VAL A 42 6.78 -0.05 -12.87
C VAL A 42 7.74 -0.83 -11.98
N LYS A 43 7.25 -1.36 -10.85
CA LYS A 43 7.97 -2.28 -9.96
C LYS A 43 6.97 -3.27 -9.37
N ASP A 44 7.31 -4.55 -9.37
CA ASP A 44 6.55 -5.64 -8.75
C ASP A 44 7.56 -6.71 -8.32
N GLU A 45 8.01 -6.63 -7.07
CA GLU A 45 9.05 -7.49 -6.51
C GLU A 45 8.56 -8.13 -5.21
N ASP A 46 8.85 -9.41 -5.04
CA ASP A 46 8.75 -10.12 -3.77
C ASP A 46 10.14 -10.53 -3.27
N LYS A 47 10.40 -10.28 -1.99
CA LYS A 47 11.64 -10.66 -1.34
C LYS A 47 11.33 -11.57 -0.16
N SER A 48 11.68 -12.85 -0.27
CA SER A 48 11.63 -13.76 0.87
C SER A 48 12.69 -13.37 1.91
N ASN A 49 12.30 -13.33 3.18
CA ASN A 49 13.19 -12.97 4.29
C ASN A 49 13.85 -14.19 4.95
N ASN A 50 13.30 -15.38 4.76
CA ASN A 50 13.78 -16.62 5.39
C ASN A 50 14.03 -17.79 4.40
N GLY A 51 13.89 -17.54 3.09
CA GLY A 51 14.01 -18.57 2.05
C GLY A 51 12.75 -19.43 1.85
N PHE A 52 11.67 -19.16 2.59
CA PHE A 52 10.33 -19.72 2.42
C PHE A 52 9.35 -18.65 1.92
N GLU A 53 8.29 -19.07 1.24
CA GLU A 53 7.26 -18.17 0.68
C GLU A 53 6.34 -17.55 1.74
N SER A 54 6.46 -17.93 3.02
CA SER A 54 5.56 -17.45 4.09
C SER A 54 6.01 -16.15 4.75
N ASP A 55 7.30 -15.78 4.68
CA ASP A 55 7.82 -14.51 5.21
C ASP A 55 8.46 -13.74 4.06
N TYR A 56 7.78 -12.69 3.61
CA TYR A 56 8.20 -11.93 2.45
C TYR A 56 7.81 -10.46 2.52
N THR A 57 8.58 -9.63 1.82
CA THR A 57 8.24 -8.23 1.54
C THR A 57 7.82 -8.09 0.09
N LEU A 58 6.60 -7.63 -0.13
CA LEU A 58 6.05 -7.25 -1.43
C LEU A 58 6.28 -5.75 -1.66
N ASN A 59 6.86 -5.41 -2.80
CA ASN A 59 7.13 -4.04 -3.23
C ASN A 59 6.47 -3.77 -4.59
N ILE A 60 5.49 -2.87 -4.61
CA ILE A 60 4.81 -2.46 -5.84
C ILE A 60 4.98 -0.95 -6.02
N ASN A 61 5.39 -0.53 -7.22
CA ASN A 61 5.31 0.86 -7.64
C ASN A 61 4.38 0.96 -8.84
N ILE A 62 3.39 1.84 -8.73
CA ILE A 62 2.39 2.09 -9.76
C ILE A 62 2.55 3.52 -10.24
N LYS A 63 2.78 3.67 -11.54
CA LYS A 63 2.75 4.96 -12.20
C LYS A 63 1.32 5.25 -12.65
N LEU A 64 0.80 6.37 -12.17
CA LEU A 64 -0.56 6.81 -12.38
C LEU A 64 -0.58 7.83 -13.52
N ASN A 65 -1.57 7.71 -14.40
CA ASN A 65 -1.91 8.82 -15.27
C ASN A 65 -2.55 9.95 -14.44
N LYS A 66 -2.74 11.13 -15.04
CA LYS A 66 -3.30 12.27 -14.31
C LYS A 66 -4.72 12.01 -13.80
N ALA A 67 -5.58 11.39 -14.60
CA ALA A 67 -6.97 11.13 -14.21
C ALA A 67 -7.06 10.14 -13.04
N GLU A 68 -6.24 9.07 -13.04
CA GLU A 68 -6.20 8.12 -11.93
C GLU A 68 -5.63 8.75 -10.66
N LEU A 69 -4.58 9.57 -10.79
CA LEU A 69 -4.03 10.30 -9.66
C LEU A 69 -5.09 11.23 -9.04
N ASP A 70 -5.76 12.05 -9.85
CA ASP A 70 -6.80 12.97 -9.38
C ASP A 70 -7.96 12.20 -8.71
N ARG A 71 -8.31 11.02 -9.24
CA ARG A 71 -9.35 10.13 -8.68
C ARG A 71 -8.94 9.55 -7.33
N ILE A 72 -7.71 9.04 -7.20
CA ILE A 72 -7.19 8.51 -5.94
C ILE A 72 -7.08 9.62 -4.88
N ILE A 73 -6.64 10.82 -5.26
CA ILE A 73 -6.61 11.98 -4.35
C ILE A 73 -8.00 12.28 -3.80
N ASN A 74 -9.02 12.32 -4.66
CA ASN A 74 -10.40 12.57 -4.21
C ASN A 74 -10.91 11.46 -3.28
N GLN A 75 -10.54 10.20 -3.53
CA GLN A 75 -10.87 9.09 -2.62
C GLN A 75 -10.23 9.33 -1.26
N ILE A 76 -8.91 9.54 -1.21
CA ILE A 76 -8.12 9.79 0.00
C ILE A 76 -8.66 10.96 0.82
N GLU A 77 -8.90 12.10 0.18
CA GLU A 77 -9.35 13.31 0.87
C GLU A 77 -10.80 13.20 1.38
N SER A 78 -11.57 12.24 0.84
CA SER A 78 -12.93 11.94 1.30
C SER A 78 -13.00 10.93 2.46
N GLU A 79 -11.88 10.30 2.82
CA GLU A 79 -11.87 9.27 3.84
C GLU A 79 -12.10 9.84 5.25
N PRO A 80 -12.78 9.08 6.13
CA PRO A 80 -12.78 9.38 7.55
C PRO A 80 -11.35 9.46 8.09
N TYR A 81 -11.08 10.44 8.95
CA TYR A 81 -9.79 10.65 9.63
C TYR A 81 -8.61 11.09 8.74
N PHE A 82 -8.85 11.42 7.46
CA PHE A 82 -7.84 12.05 6.60
C PHE A 82 -7.13 13.21 7.31
N ASP A 83 -5.80 13.18 7.30
CA ASP A 83 -4.88 14.14 7.93
C ASP A 83 -4.93 14.23 9.48
N GLN A 84 -5.90 13.58 10.14
CA GLN A 84 -6.07 13.66 11.60
C GLN A 84 -4.98 12.90 12.37
N LEU A 85 -4.40 11.87 11.75
CA LEU A 85 -3.41 11.00 12.38
C LEU A 85 -1.96 11.37 12.07
N LYS A 86 -1.75 12.44 11.30
CA LYS A 86 -0.41 12.95 10.96
C LYS A 86 0.48 13.19 12.18
N ARG A 87 -0.10 13.59 13.31
CA ARG A 87 0.65 13.82 14.57
C ARG A 87 1.28 12.57 15.18
N PHE A 88 0.86 11.38 14.71
CA PHE A 88 1.41 10.10 15.14
C PHE A 88 2.53 9.59 14.22
N ARG A 89 2.83 10.31 13.14
CA ARG A 89 3.98 10.04 12.26
C ARG A 89 5.28 10.27 13.02
N SER A 90 6.16 9.27 13.09
CA SER A 90 7.53 9.44 13.56
C SER A 90 8.46 9.86 12.41
N GLU A 91 9.54 10.59 12.72
CA GLU A 91 10.57 10.95 11.73
C GLU A 91 11.31 9.75 11.12
N ARG A 92 11.14 8.55 11.69
CA ARG A 92 11.87 7.34 11.29
C ARG A 92 11.05 6.31 10.52
N GLY A 93 9.74 6.55 10.33
CA GLY A 93 8.83 5.54 9.76
C GLY A 93 8.58 4.37 10.73
N ARG A 94 7.33 3.93 10.80
CA ARG A 94 6.73 3.01 11.80
C ARG A 94 7.02 3.37 13.27
N TYR A 95 5.95 3.64 14.02
CA TYR A 95 5.89 3.64 15.49
C TYR A 95 7.21 3.94 16.23
N GLN A 96 7.51 5.23 16.40
CA GLN A 96 8.00 5.66 17.71
C GLN A 96 6.83 6.36 18.35
N ILE A 97 6.21 5.64 19.29
CA ILE A 97 5.21 6.13 20.25
C ILE A 97 5.49 7.61 20.50
N ALA A 98 4.61 8.49 19.99
CA ALA A 98 4.51 9.85 20.51
C ALA A 98 4.44 9.66 22.03
N GLY A 99 5.37 10.26 22.77
CA GLY A 99 5.60 9.96 24.19
C GLY A 99 4.29 9.80 24.99
N ASN A 100 4.33 8.99 26.06
CA ASN A 100 3.20 8.48 26.86
C ASN A 100 1.91 9.32 26.95
N GLU A 101 2.00 10.63 26.84
CA GLU A 101 0.95 11.65 26.80
C GLU A 101 -0.14 11.44 25.72
N ASN A 102 0.10 10.64 24.67
CA ASN A 102 -0.89 10.42 23.59
C ASN A 102 -1.30 8.96 23.33
N MET A 103 -0.88 8.01 24.18
CA MET A 103 -1.17 6.57 23.99
C MET A 103 -2.67 6.23 24.10
N GLU A 104 -3.41 6.91 24.98
CA GLU A 104 -4.86 6.67 25.13
C GLU A 104 -5.65 7.14 23.91
N PHE A 105 -5.33 8.32 23.38
CA PHE A 105 -5.95 8.81 22.15
C PHE A 105 -5.58 7.93 20.96
N PHE A 106 -4.30 7.55 20.85
CA PHE A 106 -3.84 6.65 19.80
C PHE A 106 -4.65 5.36 19.80
N LYS A 107 -4.75 4.71 20.97
CA LYS A 107 -5.55 3.50 21.15
C LYS A 107 -7.02 3.71 20.81
N LEU A 108 -7.62 4.83 21.23
CA LEU A 108 -9.01 5.13 20.93
C LEU A 108 -9.26 5.27 19.41
N VAL A 109 -8.34 5.91 18.68
CA VAL A 109 -8.48 6.02 17.22
C VAL A 109 -8.19 4.69 16.53
N SER A 110 -7.14 3.95 16.91
CA SER A 110 -6.89 2.60 16.42
C SER A 110 -8.11 1.71 16.64
N ASP A 111 -8.65 1.65 17.85
CA ASP A 111 -9.83 0.85 18.21
C ASP A 111 -11.07 1.30 17.42
N SER A 112 -11.17 2.58 17.06
CA SER A 112 -12.26 3.09 16.21
C SER A 112 -12.05 2.70 14.74
N LEU A 113 -10.84 2.79 14.21
CA LEU A 113 -10.50 2.41 12.84
C LEU A 113 -10.68 0.92 12.62
N LEU A 114 -10.25 0.08 13.57
CA LEU A 114 -10.43 -1.38 13.55
C LEU A 114 -11.89 -1.83 13.51
N LYS A 115 -12.84 -0.95 13.87
CA LYS A 115 -14.29 -1.20 13.74
C LYS A 115 -14.86 -0.78 12.38
N THR A 116 -14.02 -0.22 11.50
CA THR A 116 -14.36 0.18 10.14
C THR A 116 -13.65 -0.73 9.14
N LYS A 117 -13.81 -0.45 7.84
CA LYS A 117 -13.05 -1.10 6.77
C LYS A 117 -11.62 -0.57 6.63
N TYR A 118 -11.26 0.50 7.33
CA TYR A 118 -9.98 1.18 7.17
C TYR A 118 -8.93 0.61 8.12
N ARG A 119 -7.85 0.12 7.54
CA ARG A 119 -6.67 -0.36 8.27
C ARG A 119 -5.82 0.79 8.85
N GLY A 120 -5.82 1.92 8.16
CA GLY A 120 -5.02 3.09 8.48
C GLY A 120 -5.66 4.35 7.93
N SER A 121 -4.90 5.43 7.86
CA SER A 121 -5.37 6.68 7.25
C SER A 121 -4.24 7.39 6.52
N TRP A 122 -4.61 8.08 5.44
CA TRP A 122 -3.72 8.96 4.71
C TRP A 122 -3.58 10.33 5.38
N PHE A 123 -2.44 10.98 5.15
CA PHE A 123 -2.20 12.37 5.52
C PHE A 123 -1.33 13.08 4.49
N ARG A 124 -1.41 14.41 4.46
CA ARG A 124 -0.71 15.22 3.46
C ARG A 124 0.75 15.48 3.86
N THR A 125 1.66 15.35 2.90
CA THR A 125 3.07 15.73 3.01
C THR A 125 3.42 16.86 2.03
N ASP A 126 4.67 17.28 2.01
CA ASP A 126 5.20 18.28 1.07
C ASP A 126 5.35 17.74 -0.36
N TYR A 127 5.48 16.42 -0.53
CA TYR A 127 5.61 15.76 -1.83
C TYR A 127 4.33 15.03 -2.28
N GLY A 128 3.35 14.83 -1.40
CA GLY A 128 2.06 14.26 -1.72
C GLY A 128 1.33 13.71 -0.50
N PHE A 129 1.25 12.37 -0.41
CA PHE A 129 0.51 11.68 0.65
C PHE A 129 1.30 10.51 1.20
N GLU A 130 1.13 10.24 2.50
CA GLU A 130 1.66 9.07 3.18
C GLU A 130 0.52 8.34 3.88
N PHE A 131 0.59 7.02 3.90
CA PHE A 131 -0.33 6.16 4.62
C PHE A 131 0.24 5.81 6.00
N LEU A 132 -0.54 6.05 7.04
CA LEU A 132 -0.24 5.59 8.39
C LEU A 132 -0.99 4.29 8.67
N ASP A 133 -0.27 3.16 8.65
CA ASP A 133 -0.81 1.86 9.09
C ASP A 133 -1.01 1.85 10.62
N MET A 134 -2.19 1.41 11.05
CA MET A 134 -2.60 1.38 12.45
C MET A 134 -2.84 -0.04 12.97
N GLN A 135 -2.60 -1.07 12.15
CA GLN A 135 -2.72 -2.47 12.55
C GLN A 135 -1.50 -2.92 13.37
N ASP A 136 -1.73 -3.85 14.31
CA ASP A 136 -0.65 -4.45 15.09
C ASP A 136 0.33 -5.17 14.16
N GLY A 137 1.63 -4.83 14.31
CA GLY A 137 2.73 -4.98 13.34
C GLY A 137 3.15 -6.37 12.88
N TYR A 138 2.21 -7.30 12.73
CA TYR A 138 2.43 -8.60 12.09
C TYR A 138 2.52 -8.48 10.56
N GLU A 139 1.77 -7.56 9.94
CA GLU A 139 1.78 -7.43 8.48
C GLU A 139 1.91 -5.99 7.97
N PRO A 140 2.89 -5.22 8.46
CA PRO A 140 2.91 -3.77 8.34
C PRO A 140 3.00 -3.26 6.90
N ILE A 141 2.30 -2.14 6.66
CA ILE A 141 2.22 -1.45 5.37
C ILE A 141 2.99 -0.13 5.40
N GLU A 142 3.70 0.14 4.31
CA GLU A 142 4.17 1.47 3.97
C GLU A 142 3.65 1.86 2.58
N ALA A 143 2.98 3.02 2.49
CA ALA A 143 2.52 3.52 1.20
C ALA A 143 2.66 5.03 1.09
N GLU A 144 3.05 5.48 -0.11
CA GLU A 144 3.29 6.89 -0.42
C GLU A 144 2.77 7.21 -1.82
N ILE A 145 2.16 8.38 -1.99
CA ILE A 145 1.85 8.94 -3.31
C ILE A 145 2.71 10.17 -3.54
N HIS A 146 3.56 10.10 -4.56
CA HIS A 146 4.40 11.20 -5.03
C HIS A 146 3.67 11.94 -6.16
N LEU A 147 3.24 13.18 -5.91
CA LEU A 147 2.38 13.91 -6.86
C LEU A 147 3.09 14.32 -8.15
N LYS A 148 4.36 14.67 -8.06
CA LYS A 148 5.14 15.13 -9.20
C LYS A 148 5.52 13.97 -10.11
N GLU A 149 5.98 12.88 -9.53
CA GLU A 149 6.37 11.65 -10.21
C GLU A 149 5.14 10.82 -10.63
N ARG A 150 3.99 11.06 -9.99
CA ARG A 150 2.72 10.33 -10.13
C ARG A 150 2.91 8.84 -9.84
N ILE A 151 3.63 8.55 -8.76
CA ILE A 151 3.94 7.19 -8.35
C ILE A 151 3.25 6.93 -7.02
N LEU A 152 2.44 5.88 -6.97
CA LEU A 152 2.05 5.21 -5.74
C LEU A 152 3.08 4.12 -5.45
N LYS A 153 3.70 4.19 -4.28
CA LYS A 153 4.53 3.12 -3.74
C LYS A 153 3.73 2.36 -2.69
N PHE A 154 3.90 1.06 -2.67
CA PHE A 154 3.30 0.16 -1.69
C PHE A 154 4.31 -0.91 -1.31
N GLU A 155 4.59 -0.99 -0.01
CA GLU A 155 5.33 -2.07 0.62
C GLU A 155 4.43 -2.78 1.62
N PHE A 156 4.36 -4.10 1.51
CA PHE A 156 3.65 -4.97 2.45
C PHE A 156 4.60 -6.05 2.94
N ASN A 157 4.74 -6.16 4.25
CA ASN A 157 5.56 -7.21 4.86
C ASN A 157 4.62 -8.28 5.42
N HIS A 158 4.75 -9.52 4.95
CA HIS A 158 4.03 -10.69 5.44
C HIS A 158 4.97 -11.53 6.30
N LEU A 159 4.50 -12.02 7.46
CA LEU A 159 5.26 -12.84 8.42
C LEU A 159 4.74 -14.28 8.51
#